data_AF-A0A357KVB0-F1
#
_entry.id   AF-A0A357KVB0-F1
#
_cell.length_a   1.000
_cell.length_b   1.000
_cell.length_c   1.000
_cell.angle_alpha   90.00
_cell.angle_beta   90.00
_cell.angle_gamma   90.00
#
_symmetry.space_group_name_H-M   'P 1'
#
loop_
_entity.id
_entity.type
_entity.pdbx_description
1 polymer ?
#
loop_
_entity_poly.entity_id
_entity_poly.type
_entity_poly.pdbx_seq_one_letter_code
_entity_poly.pdbx_strand_id
1 'polypeptide(L)'
;MPIARLAGAGMFRSCKDGRGSGPWTRSARASSREVDMSIRAVVVLAVLACSGAALGGVPALTIAPDNGFGTATMHPSTGEYVSVGGVWNIAAGLPAGTTIDIDATWRNFSSITEAPGGVLGGTRSDYDSELRFPMVGTGALLGFNRLITIPLMGGGGANLTDFGPRMAFAPLQLFPADLRRMQGQILGDPDFDLLRVTAGAEFGLPSPGQSALTDLGAGQWNVESFFDITYRIDFVGSPIGALAGLSGSTTGTIRMQLGVPAPGTLAMVGAAGLIGARRRRR
;
A
#
# COMPACT_ATOMS: atom_id res chain seq x y z
N MET A 1 61.23 -10.23 55.11
CA MET A 1 61.94 -11.24 54.30
C MET A 1 62.21 -10.63 52.92
N PRO A 2 63.40 -10.88 52.34
CA PRO A 2 64.14 -9.97 51.44
C PRO A 2 64.12 -10.47 49.96
N ILE A 3 64.68 -9.82 48.94
CA ILE A 3 66.08 -9.88 48.40
C ILE A 3 65.96 -9.30 46.96
N ALA A 4 66.57 -8.17 46.59
CA ALA A 4 67.91 -7.92 46.02
C ALA A 4 68.05 -7.90 44.47
N ARG A 5 68.27 -6.69 43.94
CA ARG A 5 69.38 -6.18 43.08
C ARG A 5 70.27 -7.14 42.25
N LEU A 6 70.51 -6.79 40.97
CA LEU A 6 71.77 -6.85 40.15
C LEU A 6 71.36 -6.59 38.66
N ALA A 7 71.78 -5.60 37.86
CA ALA A 7 73.03 -4.90 37.53
C ALA A 7 73.98 -5.62 36.52
N GLY A 8 74.27 -4.92 35.41
CA GLY A 8 75.42 -5.09 34.49
C GLY A 8 75.10 -5.78 33.15
N ALA A 9 75.76 -5.52 32.00
CA ALA A 9 76.72 -4.53 31.51
C ALA A 9 77.08 -4.91 30.04
N GLY A 10 77.58 -3.97 29.24
CA GLY A 10 78.45 -4.22 28.06
C GLY A 10 77.76 -4.12 26.68
N MET A 11 78.03 -3.12 25.82
CA MET A 11 79.28 -2.79 25.09
C MET A 11 79.42 -3.60 23.78
N PHE A 12 79.31 -2.95 22.61
CA PHE A 12 80.38 -2.81 21.60
C PHE A 12 79.94 -1.95 20.39
N ARG A 13 80.93 -1.18 19.90
CA ARG A 13 80.91 -0.26 18.75
C ARG A 13 80.87 -1.02 17.41
N SER A 14 80.62 -0.29 16.31
CA SER A 14 81.67 0.07 15.32
C SER A 14 81.18 0.07 13.87
N CYS A 15 81.42 1.20 13.17
CA CYS A 15 81.85 1.34 11.75
C CYS A 15 80.96 0.74 10.64
N LYS A 16 80.91 1.23 9.39
CA LYS A 16 81.51 2.34 8.64
C LYS A 16 80.81 2.35 7.27
N ASP A 17 80.75 3.53 6.66
CA ASP A 17 80.96 3.86 5.25
C ASP A 17 80.71 2.81 4.14
N GLY A 18 79.96 3.22 3.11
CA GLY A 18 79.99 2.54 1.81
C GLY A 18 79.17 3.22 0.73
N ARG A 19 79.74 4.23 0.09
CA ARG A 19 79.23 4.88 -1.13
C ARG A 19 79.14 3.87 -2.28
N GLY A 20 78.09 3.92 -3.09
CA GLY A 20 77.97 3.15 -4.33
C GLY A 20 76.95 3.78 -5.28
N SER A 21 77.47 4.49 -6.27
CA SER A 21 76.79 5.17 -7.37
C SER A 21 76.23 4.23 -8.44
N GLY A 22 75.10 4.57 -9.06
CA GLY A 22 74.72 4.00 -10.36
C GLY A 22 73.22 4.05 -10.67
N PRO A 23 72.78 4.65 -11.79
CA PRO A 23 71.37 4.87 -12.09
C PRO A 23 70.75 3.68 -12.85
N TRP A 24 69.45 3.80 -13.17
CA TRP A 24 68.61 3.01 -14.08
C TRP A 24 67.43 2.28 -13.43
N THR A 25 66.27 2.92 -13.63
CA THR A 25 64.96 2.34 -13.97
C THR A 25 64.30 1.36 -13.00
N ARG A 26 63.22 1.81 -12.34
CA ARG A 26 61.85 1.24 -12.48
C ARG A 26 60.83 1.87 -11.51
N SER A 27 59.62 2.02 -12.04
CA SER A 27 58.31 2.05 -11.38
C SER A 27 58.10 3.05 -10.24
N ALA A 28 57.36 4.12 -10.55
CA ALA A 28 56.71 4.97 -9.56
C ALA A 28 55.71 4.11 -8.76
N ARG A 29 56.08 3.78 -7.53
CA ARG A 29 55.20 3.16 -6.53
C ARG A 29 54.55 4.30 -5.75
N ALA A 30 53.33 4.65 -6.13
CA ALA A 30 52.52 5.63 -5.43
C ALA A 30 52.16 5.09 -4.04
N SER A 31 52.93 5.54 -3.04
CA SER A 31 52.48 5.97 -1.71
C SER A 31 51.10 5.43 -1.28
N SER A 32 51.13 4.27 -0.61
CA SER A 32 50.09 3.81 0.30
C SER A 32 50.00 4.77 1.49
N ARG A 33 49.26 5.86 1.31
CA ARG A 33 48.63 6.56 2.43
C ARG A 33 47.43 5.72 2.80
N GLU A 34 47.57 5.06 3.94
CA GLU A 34 46.51 4.40 4.69
C GLU A 34 45.33 5.36 4.80
N VAL A 35 44.33 5.10 3.99
CA VAL A 35 43.04 5.76 4.04
C VAL A 35 42.30 5.11 5.20
N ASP A 36 42.50 5.69 6.37
CA ASP A 36 41.70 5.46 7.57
C ASP A 36 40.32 6.13 7.37
N MET A 37 39.56 5.64 6.36
CA MET A 37 38.15 5.96 6.22
C MET A 37 37.37 5.01 7.11
N SER A 38 37.26 5.44 8.37
CA SER A 38 36.28 4.99 9.35
C SER A 38 34.96 4.60 8.68
N ILE A 39 34.69 3.30 8.76
CA ILE A 39 33.47 2.58 8.46
C ILE A 39 32.33 3.14 9.34
N ARG A 40 31.77 4.29 8.95
CA ARG A 40 30.53 4.87 9.52
C ARG A 40 29.62 5.50 8.46
N ALA A 41 29.85 5.22 7.17
CA ALA A 41 29.06 5.76 6.06
C ALA A 41 28.68 4.70 5.01
N VAL A 42 28.25 3.50 5.43
CA VAL A 42 27.79 2.44 4.50
C VAL A 42 26.48 1.77 4.98
N VAL A 43 25.51 2.53 5.48
CA VAL A 43 24.15 1.99 5.74
C VAL A 43 23.00 2.82 5.14
N VAL A 44 23.26 3.92 4.41
CA VAL A 44 22.15 4.69 3.81
C VAL A 44 22.45 5.07 2.36
N LEU A 45 22.52 4.08 1.47
CA LEU A 45 22.13 4.24 0.05
C LEU A 45 22.12 2.88 -0.68
N ALA A 46 21.04 2.12 -0.54
CA ALA A 46 20.70 1.03 -1.44
C ALA A 46 19.18 0.82 -1.46
N VAL A 47 18.44 1.89 -1.84
CA VAL A 47 17.10 1.74 -2.42
C VAL A 47 17.15 2.48 -3.75
N LEU A 48 17.81 1.88 -4.74
CA LEU A 48 17.68 2.30 -6.11
C LEU A 48 17.34 1.08 -6.97
N ALA A 49 16.17 1.18 -7.58
CA ALA A 49 15.76 0.51 -8.82
C ALA A 49 15.56 -1.02 -8.78
N CYS A 50 14.51 -1.46 -8.10
CA CYS A 50 13.56 -2.37 -8.72
C CYS A 50 12.22 -1.63 -8.90
N SER A 51 12.17 -0.70 -9.85
CA SER A 51 10.91 -0.08 -10.30
C SER A 51 10.23 -1.00 -11.32
N GLY A 52 10.03 -2.26 -10.95
CA GLY A 52 9.21 -3.21 -11.69
C GLY A 52 7.86 -3.27 -10.99
N ALA A 53 6.91 -2.49 -11.51
CA ALA A 53 5.46 -2.57 -11.29
C ALA A 53 4.99 -3.43 -10.08
N ALA A 54 5.10 -2.90 -8.87
CA ALA A 54 4.04 -3.14 -7.90
C ALA A 54 3.02 -2.02 -8.15
N LEU A 55 2.19 -2.20 -9.17
CA LEU A 55 1.03 -1.34 -9.35
C LEU A 55 0.02 -1.75 -8.26
N GLY A 56 -0.27 -0.83 -7.35
CA GLY A 56 -1.05 -1.05 -6.14
C GLY A 56 -0.63 -0.09 -5.04
N GLY A 57 -1.59 0.69 -4.54
CA GLY A 57 -1.35 1.64 -3.46
C GLY A 57 -1.04 0.97 -2.13
N VAL A 58 -0.24 1.62 -1.28
CA VAL A 58 -0.08 1.23 0.12
C VAL A 58 -1.19 1.93 0.91
N PRO A 59 -2.09 1.21 1.59
CA PRO A 59 -3.12 1.84 2.37
C PRO A 59 -2.49 2.65 3.52
N ALA A 60 -3.09 3.79 3.84
CA ALA A 60 -2.65 4.66 4.92
C ALA A 60 -3.50 4.44 6.18
N LEU A 61 -2.95 4.81 7.35
CA LEU A 61 -3.72 4.81 8.60
C LEU A 61 -4.95 5.70 8.43
N THR A 62 -6.12 5.15 8.75
CA THR A 62 -7.39 5.85 8.58
C THR A 62 -8.05 5.98 9.93
N ILE A 63 -8.25 7.21 10.39
CA ILE A 63 -8.85 7.50 11.69
C ILE A 63 -10.23 8.11 11.48
N ALA A 64 -11.21 7.60 12.22
CA ALA A 64 -12.56 8.13 12.25
C ALA A 64 -12.95 8.45 13.70
N PRO A 65 -13.70 9.54 13.93
CA PRO A 65 -14.23 9.83 15.26
C PRO A 65 -15.31 8.82 15.65
N ASP A 66 -15.50 8.63 16.94
CA ASP A 66 -16.65 7.92 17.50
C ASP A 66 -17.94 8.64 17.08
N ASN A 67 -18.95 7.88 16.66
CA ASN A 67 -20.25 8.40 16.25
C ASN A 67 -21.24 8.56 17.42
N GLY A 68 -20.75 8.43 18.66
CA GLY A 68 -21.53 8.57 19.90
C GLY A 68 -22.12 7.25 20.39
N PHE A 69 -21.93 6.15 19.67
CA PHE A 69 -22.44 4.82 20.01
C PHE A 69 -21.33 3.83 20.38
N GLY A 70 -20.12 4.31 20.66
CA GLY A 70 -18.98 3.43 20.97
C GLY A 70 -18.50 2.69 19.73
N THR A 71 -18.53 3.34 18.57
CA THR A 71 -18.10 2.82 17.26
C THR A 71 -17.82 4.01 16.34
N ALA A 72 -17.20 3.78 15.18
CA ALA A 72 -17.13 4.76 14.10
C ALA A 72 -18.12 4.45 12.97
N THR A 73 -18.42 5.46 12.17
CA THR A 73 -19.16 5.35 10.90
C THR A 73 -18.23 4.81 9.81
N MET A 74 -18.69 3.85 9.01
CA MET A 74 -17.90 3.28 7.92
C MET A 74 -17.84 4.19 6.70
N HIS A 75 -16.83 3.90 5.86
CA HIS A 75 -16.37 4.75 4.75
C HIS A 75 -16.02 6.16 5.21
N PRO A 76 -15.07 6.32 6.15
CA PRO A 76 -14.69 7.64 6.64
C PRO A 76 -14.27 8.54 5.47
N SER A 77 -14.73 9.79 5.48
CA SER A 77 -14.47 10.75 4.40
C SER A 77 -12.99 11.07 4.19
N THR A 78 -12.15 10.78 5.18
CA THR A 78 -10.69 10.92 5.16
C THR A 78 -9.96 9.69 4.59
N GLY A 79 -10.67 8.59 4.38
CA GLY A 79 -10.15 7.32 3.91
C GLY A 79 -10.18 7.17 2.39
N GLU A 80 -9.22 6.42 1.86
CA GLU A 80 -9.22 5.97 0.46
C GLU A 80 -8.96 4.47 0.42
N TYR A 81 -9.76 3.74 -0.37
CA TYR A 81 -9.42 2.37 -0.71
C TYR A 81 -8.48 2.38 -1.90
N VAL A 82 -7.39 1.62 -1.78
CA VAL A 82 -6.38 1.47 -2.82
C VAL A 82 -6.35 0.03 -3.30
N SER A 83 -5.99 -0.17 -4.56
CA SER A 83 -5.77 -1.52 -5.10
C SER A 83 -4.55 -2.16 -4.43
N VAL A 84 -4.69 -3.40 -3.95
CA VAL A 84 -3.58 -4.13 -3.29
C VAL A 84 -3.37 -5.46 -3.99
N GLY A 85 -2.13 -5.74 -4.37
CA GLY A 85 -1.75 -7.02 -5.00
C GLY A 85 -2.14 -7.16 -6.47
N GLY A 86 -2.50 -6.07 -7.14
CA GLY A 86 -2.80 -6.04 -8.56
C GLY A 86 -3.43 -4.72 -9.01
N VAL A 87 -3.82 -4.67 -10.28
CA VAL A 87 -4.51 -3.53 -10.90
C VAL A 87 -5.85 -3.95 -11.47
N TRP A 88 -6.72 -2.97 -11.61
CA TRP A 88 -7.86 -3.08 -12.50
C TRP A 88 -7.35 -3.10 -13.93
N ASN A 89 -8.06 -3.75 -14.85
CA ASN A 89 -7.65 -3.78 -16.24
C ASN A 89 -8.83 -3.78 -17.21
N ILE A 90 -8.59 -3.23 -18.40
CA ILE A 90 -9.41 -3.38 -19.58
C ILE A 90 -8.60 -4.20 -20.58
N ALA A 91 -9.12 -5.34 -21.01
CA ALA A 91 -8.44 -6.24 -21.94
C ALA A 91 -9.37 -6.69 -23.08
N ALA A 92 -10.62 -6.99 -22.77
CA ALA A 92 -11.60 -7.36 -23.78
C ALA A 92 -11.96 -6.14 -24.64
N GLY A 93 -12.00 -6.31 -25.97
CA GLY A 93 -12.27 -5.23 -26.92
C GLY A 93 -11.03 -4.49 -27.43
N LEU A 94 -9.85 -4.81 -26.90
CA LEU A 94 -8.56 -4.27 -27.35
C LEU A 94 -7.85 -5.24 -28.32
N PRO A 95 -6.90 -4.77 -29.13
CA PRO A 95 -6.04 -5.64 -29.94
C PRO A 95 -5.34 -6.72 -29.09
N ALA A 96 -5.04 -7.87 -29.69
CA ALA A 96 -4.38 -8.97 -28.98
C ALA A 96 -3.06 -8.51 -28.32
N GLY A 97 -2.86 -8.91 -27.07
CA GLY A 97 -1.66 -8.52 -26.28
C GLY A 97 -1.65 -7.08 -25.77
N THR A 98 -2.79 -6.37 -25.84
CA THR A 98 -2.97 -5.00 -25.37
C THR A 98 -3.89 -4.99 -24.16
N THR A 99 -3.51 -4.26 -23.12
CA THR A 99 -4.34 -3.95 -21.94
C THR A 99 -4.28 -2.46 -21.64
N ILE A 100 -5.27 -1.98 -20.91
CA ILE A 100 -5.17 -0.72 -20.16
C ILE A 100 -5.17 -1.10 -18.69
N ASP A 101 -4.05 -0.87 -18.03
CA ASP A 101 -3.86 -1.16 -16.61
C ASP A 101 -4.25 0.08 -15.79
N ILE A 102 -4.95 -0.13 -14.68
CA ILE A 102 -5.60 0.92 -13.90
C ILE A 102 -5.30 0.71 -12.41
N ASP A 103 -4.47 1.59 -11.84
CA ASP A 103 -4.21 1.63 -10.40
C ASP A 103 -5.29 2.45 -9.69
N ALA A 104 -6.48 1.85 -9.59
CA ALA A 104 -7.67 2.55 -9.12
C ALA A 104 -7.57 2.93 -7.64
N THR A 105 -8.03 4.15 -7.33
CA THR A 105 -8.26 4.61 -5.96
C THR A 105 -9.72 5.02 -5.78
N TRP A 106 -10.36 4.50 -4.74
CA TRP A 106 -11.76 4.78 -4.39
C TRP A 106 -11.81 5.69 -3.17
N ARG A 107 -12.34 6.91 -3.36
CA ARG A 107 -12.12 8.04 -2.44
C ARG A 107 -13.30 9.02 -2.44
N ASN A 108 -13.12 10.12 -1.70
CA ASN A 108 -14.08 11.22 -1.54
C ASN A 108 -15.48 10.74 -1.13
N PHE A 109 -15.55 9.88 -0.10
CA PHE A 109 -16.82 9.41 0.46
C PHE A 109 -17.61 10.58 1.06
N SER A 110 -18.86 10.70 0.65
CA SER A 110 -19.77 11.77 1.07
C SER A 110 -21.21 11.26 1.14
N SER A 111 -22.12 12.08 1.68
CA SER A 111 -23.53 11.71 1.85
C SER A 111 -23.73 10.38 2.59
N ILE A 112 -22.83 10.06 3.52
CA ILE A 112 -22.81 8.75 4.19
C ILE A 112 -23.99 8.66 5.14
N THR A 113 -24.85 7.67 4.94
CA THR A 113 -25.93 7.33 5.85
C THR A 113 -25.83 5.88 6.25
N GLU A 114 -25.76 5.60 7.55
CA GLU A 114 -25.86 4.24 8.09
C GLU A 114 -27.26 4.01 8.68
N ALA A 115 -27.88 2.90 8.30
CA ALA A 115 -29.15 2.45 8.86
C ALA A 115 -29.05 0.98 9.31
N PRO A 116 -29.78 0.55 10.35
CA PRO A 116 -29.87 -0.87 10.69
C PRO A 116 -30.41 -1.71 9.52
N GLY A 117 -29.84 -2.88 9.27
CA GLY A 117 -30.29 -3.81 8.23
C GLY A 117 -29.17 -4.45 7.43
N GLY A 118 -29.41 -4.62 6.12
CA GLY A 118 -28.51 -5.30 5.21
C GLY A 118 -28.56 -6.83 5.30
N VAL A 119 -27.98 -7.50 4.31
CA VAL A 119 -28.00 -8.97 4.20
C VAL A 119 -27.16 -9.67 5.26
N LEU A 120 -26.26 -8.92 5.92
CA LEU A 120 -25.38 -9.42 6.98
C LEU A 120 -25.95 -9.20 8.38
N GLY A 121 -27.14 -8.59 8.51
CA GLY A 121 -27.85 -8.42 9.78
C GLY A 121 -27.30 -7.34 10.72
N GLY A 122 -26.37 -6.51 10.25
CA GLY A 122 -25.82 -5.38 11.01
C GLY A 122 -26.34 -4.05 10.51
N THR A 123 -25.49 -3.30 9.82
CA THR A 123 -25.81 -1.98 9.27
C THR A 123 -25.64 -1.97 7.76
N ARG A 124 -26.41 -1.10 7.13
CA ARG A 124 -26.33 -0.75 5.73
C ARG A 124 -25.78 0.66 5.61
N SER A 125 -24.79 0.86 4.76
CA SER A 125 -24.19 2.16 4.48
C SER A 125 -24.41 2.54 3.03
N ASP A 126 -25.12 3.64 2.84
CA ASP A 126 -25.31 4.33 1.56
C ASP A 126 -24.37 5.53 1.50
N TYR A 127 -23.78 5.80 0.35
CA TYR A 127 -22.82 6.89 0.16
C TYR A 127 -22.64 7.27 -1.31
N ASP A 128 -22.16 8.48 -1.54
CA ASP A 128 -21.57 8.91 -2.80
C ASP A 128 -20.03 8.84 -2.70
N SER A 129 -19.35 8.60 -3.81
CA SER A 129 -17.88 8.53 -3.85
C SER A 129 -17.36 8.76 -5.27
N GLU A 130 -16.06 8.63 -5.48
CA GLU A 130 -15.44 8.64 -6.81
C GLU A 130 -14.41 7.52 -6.97
N LEU A 131 -14.29 7.01 -8.19
CA LEU A 131 -13.17 6.17 -8.61
C LEU A 131 -12.22 7.02 -9.46
N ARG A 132 -10.98 7.11 -9.02
CA ARG A 132 -9.90 7.73 -9.80
C ARG A 132 -9.08 6.66 -10.49
N PHE A 133 -9.07 6.70 -11.81
CA PHE A 133 -8.48 5.73 -12.73
C PHE A 133 -7.28 6.35 -13.45
N PRO A 134 -6.06 6.25 -12.89
CA PRO A 134 -4.84 6.43 -13.66
C PRO A 134 -4.69 5.22 -14.60
N MET A 135 -4.83 5.47 -15.89
CA MET A 135 -4.87 4.46 -16.94
C MET A 135 -3.56 4.46 -17.72
N VAL A 136 -2.94 3.30 -17.88
CA VAL A 136 -1.71 3.12 -18.66
C VAL A 136 -1.93 2.00 -19.68
N GLY A 137 -1.79 2.33 -20.96
CA GLY A 137 -1.88 1.36 -22.04
C GLY A 137 -0.59 0.54 -22.20
N THR A 138 -0.76 -0.73 -22.55
CA THR A 138 0.30 -1.67 -22.91
C THR A 138 0.19 -2.07 -24.39
N GLY A 139 1.13 -2.85 -24.92
CA GLY A 139 1.03 -3.39 -26.28
C GLY A 139 0.86 -2.32 -27.36
N ALA A 140 -0.22 -2.41 -28.15
CA ALA A 140 -0.52 -1.44 -29.20
C ALA A 140 -0.91 -0.05 -28.67
N LEU A 141 -1.24 0.06 -27.38
CA LEU A 141 -1.56 1.31 -26.68
C LEU A 141 -0.37 1.83 -25.86
N LEU A 142 0.86 1.42 -26.19
CA LEU A 142 2.05 1.97 -25.53
C LEU A 142 2.07 3.50 -25.68
N GLY A 143 2.13 4.21 -24.55
CA GLY A 143 2.07 5.67 -24.51
C GLY A 143 0.68 6.25 -24.24
N PHE A 144 -0.39 5.42 -24.25
CA PHE A 144 -1.68 5.81 -23.72
C PHE A 144 -1.56 6.04 -22.21
N ASN A 145 -1.80 7.27 -21.77
CA ASN A 145 -1.80 7.65 -20.36
C ASN A 145 -2.90 8.68 -20.12
N ARG A 146 -3.88 8.30 -19.30
CA ARG A 146 -5.02 9.14 -18.96
C ARG A 146 -5.28 9.07 -17.47
N LEU A 147 -5.79 10.16 -16.91
CA LEU A 147 -6.33 10.17 -15.56
C LEU A 147 -7.81 10.51 -15.67
N ILE A 148 -8.66 9.54 -15.36
CA ILE A 148 -10.11 9.67 -15.44
C ILE A 148 -10.69 9.54 -14.04
N THR A 149 -11.57 10.45 -13.66
CA THR A 149 -12.36 10.33 -12.43
C THR A 149 -13.79 9.96 -12.80
N ILE A 150 -14.24 8.81 -12.33
CA ILE A 150 -15.60 8.31 -12.53
C ILE A 150 -16.40 8.64 -11.27
N PRO A 151 -17.40 9.54 -11.36
CA PRO A 151 -18.27 9.80 -10.24
C PRO A 151 -19.13 8.56 -9.97
N LEU A 152 -19.10 8.10 -8.71
CA LEU A 152 -20.01 7.10 -8.18
C LEU A 152 -21.12 7.86 -7.45
N MET A 153 -21.94 8.57 -8.20
CA MET A 153 -22.99 9.43 -7.66
C MET A 153 -24.35 8.98 -8.16
N GLY A 154 -25.35 9.05 -7.29
CA GLY A 154 -26.72 8.84 -7.72
C GLY A 154 -27.78 9.11 -6.65
N GLY A 155 -27.37 9.39 -5.41
CA GLY A 155 -28.29 9.49 -4.28
C GLY A 155 -29.03 8.17 -4.00
N GLY A 156 -29.65 8.04 -2.83
CA GLY A 156 -30.61 6.96 -2.56
C GLY A 156 -30.08 5.54 -2.80
N GLY A 157 -28.83 5.29 -2.41
CA GLY A 157 -28.18 3.98 -2.40
C GLY A 157 -27.48 3.55 -3.67
N ALA A 158 -27.24 4.45 -4.63
CA ALA A 158 -26.47 4.16 -5.85
C ALA A 158 -25.19 3.37 -5.57
N ASN A 159 -24.53 3.66 -4.45
CA ASN A 159 -23.52 2.81 -3.85
C ASN A 159 -23.96 2.35 -2.47
N LEU A 160 -23.68 1.09 -2.18
CA LEU A 160 -24.24 0.39 -1.03
C LEU A 160 -23.24 -0.63 -0.52
N THR A 161 -22.99 -0.60 0.78
CA THR A 161 -22.25 -1.64 1.50
C THR A 161 -23.09 -2.13 2.67
N ASP A 162 -23.18 -3.45 2.85
CA ASP A 162 -23.77 -4.06 4.03
C ASP A 162 -22.66 -4.54 4.96
N PHE A 163 -22.85 -4.37 6.26
CA PHE A 163 -21.92 -4.77 7.32
C PHE A 163 -22.61 -5.70 8.31
N GLY A 164 -21.84 -6.63 8.87
CA GLY A 164 -22.29 -7.46 9.97
C GLY A 164 -22.47 -6.67 11.28
N PRO A 165 -23.07 -7.29 12.31
CA PRO A 165 -23.29 -6.65 13.61
C PRO A 165 -21.97 -6.21 14.26
N ARG A 166 -21.97 -5.03 14.88
CA ARG A 166 -20.85 -4.49 15.65
C ARG A 166 -21.07 -4.72 17.14
N MET A 167 -20.02 -5.04 17.88
CA MET A 167 -20.04 -5.05 19.35
C MET A 167 -19.68 -3.65 19.85
N ALA A 168 -20.68 -2.79 20.03
CA ALA A 168 -20.49 -1.43 20.53
C ALA A 168 -19.63 -1.41 21.81
N PHE A 169 -18.76 -0.40 21.93
CA PHE A 169 -17.81 -0.19 23.03
C PHE A 169 -16.72 -1.26 23.18
N ALA A 170 -16.71 -2.33 22.37
CA ALA A 170 -15.59 -3.26 22.37
C ALA A 170 -14.35 -2.57 21.79
N PRO A 171 -13.16 -2.72 22.40
CA PRO A 171 -11.93 -2.08 21.94
C PRO A 171 -11.49 -2.53 20.53
N LEU A 172 -11.98 -3.69 20.09
CA LEU A 172 -11.86 -4.18 18.73
C LEU A 172 -13.23 -4.66 18.26
N GLN A 173 -13.70 -4.13 17.14
CA GLN A 173 -14.92 -4.55 16.46
C GLN A 173 -14.54 -5.15 15.11
N LEU A 174 -14.70 -6.45 14.96
CA LEU A 174 -14.41 -7.18 13.74
C LEU A 174 -15.71 -7.71 13.16
N PHE A 175 -16.02 -7.38 11.91
CA PHE A 175 -17.29 -7.76 11.29
C PHE A 175 -17.13 -8.00 9.78
N PRO A 176 -17.93 -8.91 9.21
CA PRO A 176 -17.95 -9.11 7.76
C PRO A 176 -18.53 -7.87 7.06
N ALA A 177 -18.11 -7.65 5.82
CA ALA A 177 -18.62 -6.62 4.94
C ALA A 177 -18.97 -7.23 3.57
N ASP A 178 -19.93 -6.64 2.87
CA ASP A 178 -20.27 -7.02 1.50
C ASP A 178 -20.58 -5.76 0.69
N LEU A 179 -19.83 -5.54 -0.39
CA LEU A 179 -20.14 -4.47 -1.34
C LEU A 179 -21.33 -4.91 -2.18
N ARG A 180 -22.47 -4.24 -1.98
CA ARG A 180 -23.74 -4.59 -2.60
C ARG A 180 -23.91 -3.93 -3.96
N ARG A 181 -23.56 -2.65 -4.04
CA ARG A 181 -23.72 -1.84 -5.24
C ARG A 181 -22.59 -0.82 -5.36
N MET A 182 -21.96 -0.78 -6.52
CA MET A 182 -21.03 0.27 -6.93
C MET A 182 -21.16 0.44 -8.42
N GLN A 183 -21.58 1.61 -8.86
CA GLN A 183 -21.70 1.90 -10.29
C GLN A 183 -21.41 3.36 -10.59
N GLY A 184 -20.77 3.59 -11.72
CA GLY A 184 -20.53 4.92 -12.22
C GLY A 184 -20.18 4.88 -13.70
N GLN A 185 -20.33 6.01 -14.35
CA GLN A 185 -19.97 6.15 -15.75
C GLN A 185 -19.58 7.58 -16.09
N ILE A 186 -18.82 7.70 -17.16
CA ILE A 186 -18.58 8.97 -17.85
C ILE A 186 -18.99 8.84 -19.31
N LEU A 187 -19.31 9.97 -19.91
CA LEU A 187 -19.68 10.10 -21.32
C LEU A 187 -18.90 11.26 -21.95
N GLY A 188 -18.48 11.10 -23.20
CA GLY A 188 -17.86 12.18 -23.98
C GLY A 188 -16.45 12.59 -23.53
N ASP A 189 -15.68 11.68 -22.96
CA ASP A 189 -14.24 11.88 -22.82
C ASP A 189 -13.57 11.75 -24.20
N PRO A 190 -12.47 12.47 -24.48
CA PRO A 190 -11.79 12.42 -25.78
C PRO A 190 -11.42 11.00 -26.25
N ASP A 191 -11.17 10.07 -25.32
CA ASP A 191 -10.84 8.68 -25.64
C ASP A 191 -12.03 7.73 -25.44
N PHE A 192 -13.02 8.11 -24.64
CA PHE A 192 -14.18 7.27 -24.30
C PHE A 192 -15.51 7.97 -24.57
N ASP A 193 -16.29 7.42 -25.51
CA ASP A 193 -17.70 7.77 -25.66
C ASP A 193 -18.52 7.25 -24.47
N LEU A 194 -18.18 6.05 -24.00
CA LEU A 194 -18.69 5.45 -22.77
C LEU A 194 -17.53 4.81 -22.02
N LEU A 195 -17.45 5.08 -20.72
CA LEU A 195 -16.70 4.26 -19.78
C LEU A 195 -17.57 4.06 -18.55
N ARG A 196 -17.91 2.81 -18.26
CA ARG A 196 -18.80 2.43 -17.15
C ARG A 196 -18.15 1.37 -16.30
N VAL A 197 -18.29 1.53 -14.99
CA VAL A 197 -17.85 0.58 -13.99
C VAL A 197 -19.07 0.04 -13.25
N THR A 198 -19.09 -1.26 -12.99
CA THR A 198 -20.13 -1.92 -12.22
C THR A 198 -19.47 -2.96 -11.31
N ALA A 199 -19.82 -2.95 -10.03
CA ALA A 199 -19.41 -3.95 -9.07
C ALA A 199 -20.46 -4.12 -7.97
N GLY A 200 -20.37 -5.23 -7.25
CA GLY A 200 -21.21 -5.54 -6.11
C GLY A 200 -22.24 -6.64 -6.36
N ALA A 201 -22.61 -7.29 -5.27
CA ALA A 201 -23.38 -8.52 -5.27
C ALA A 201 -24.79 -8.38 -5.90
N GLU A 202 -25.40 -7.18 -5.87
CA GLU A 202 -26.70 -6.94 -6.49
C GLU A 202 -26.65 -7.00 -8.03
N PHE A 203 -25.47 -6.80 -8.63
CA PHE A 203 -25.25 -6.99 -10.07
C PHE A 203 -24.79 -8.40 -10.42
N GLY A 204 -24.81 -9.34 -9.47
CA GLY A 204 -24.28 -10.68 -9.65
C GLY A 204 -22.75 -10.74 -9.66
N LEU A 205 -22.08 -9.73 -9.10
CA LEU A 205 -20.63 -9.63 -9.02
C LEU A 205 -20.19 -9.72 -7.54
N PRO A 206 -19.87 -10.93 -7.03
CA PRO A 206 -19.54 -11.13 -5.61
C PRO A 206 -18.43 -10.21 -5.15
N SER A 207 -18.64 -9.51 -4.03
CA SER A 207 -17.67 -8.54 -3.53
C SER A 207 -17.53 -8.62 -1.99
N PRO A 208 -17.16 -9.79 -1.45
CA PRO A 208 -17.05 -9.99 -0.02
C PRO A 208 -15.91 -9.18 0.57
N GLY A 209 -16.01 -8.86 1.85
CA GLY A 209 -15.02 -8.10 2.57
C GLY A 209 -15.05 -8.33 4.07
N GLN A 210 -14.17 -7.60 4.76
CA GLN A 210 -14.11 -7.59 6.21
C GLN A 210 -13.64 -6.22 6.68
N SER A 211 -14.21 -5.78 7.80
CA SER A 211 -13.85 -4.52 8.43
C SER A 211 -13.46 -4.74 9.88
N ALA A 212 -12.51 -3.94 10.34
CA ALA A 212 -12.11 -3.85 11.73
C ALA A 212 -12.10 -2.39 12.18
N LEU A 213 -12.68 -2.13 13.34
CA LEU A 213 -12.58 -0.86 14.05
C LEU A 213 -11.79 -1.11 15.33
N THR A 214 -10.67 -0.41 15.51
CA THR A 214 -9.85 -0.50 16.73
C THR A 214 -9.92 0.82 17.49
N ASP A 215 -10.35 0.79 18.75
CA ASP A 215 -10.39 1.96 19.61
C ASP A 215 -8.95 2.43 19.91
N LEU A 216 -8.65 3.67 19.57
CA LEU A 216 -7.36 4.33 19.83
C LEU A 216 -7.39 5.14 21.14
N GLY A 217 -8.54 5.17 21.82
CA GLY A 217 -8.83 6.06 22.94
C GLY A 217 -9.23 7.46 22.46
N ALA A 218 -9.69 8.28 23.40
CA ALA A 218 -10.11 9.67 23.16
C ALA A 218 -11.22 9.83 22.08
N GLY A 219 -12.04 8.80 21.90
CA GLY A 219 -13.12 8.81 20.90
C GLY A 219 -12.62 8.73 19.46
N GLN A 220 -11.47 8.11 19.23
CA GLN A 220 -10.91 7.89 17.90
C GLN A 220 -10.80 6.40 17.60
N TRP A 221 -11.12 6.04 16.36
CA TRP A 221 -11.11 4.67 15.88
C TRP A 221 -10.17 4.54 14.68
N ASN A 222 -9.29 3.55 14.71
CA ASN A 222 -8.63 3.09 13.49
C ASN A 222 -9.63 2.29 12.67
N VAL A 223 -9.76 2.62 11.39
CA VAL A 223 -10.65 1.95 10.45
C VAL A 223 -9.82 1.16 9.46
N GLU A 224 -10.04 -0.15 9.45
CA GLU A 224 -9.46 -1.08 8.48
C GLU A 224 -10.60 -1.77 7.75
N SER A 225 -10.52 -1.84 6.43
CA SER A 225 -11.57 -2.45 5.62
C SER A 225 -10.97 -2.95 4.32
N PHE A 226 -11.36 -4.13 3.87
CA PHE A 226 -11.03 -4.57 2.52
C PHE A 226 -12.23 -5.25 1.86
N PHE A 227 -12.23 -5.20 0.54
CA PHE A 227 -13.17 -5.92 -0.32
C PHE A 227 -12.40 -6.63 -1.41
N ASP A 228 -12.73 -7.89 -1.67
CA ASP A 228 -12.35 -8.61 -2.88
C ASP A 228 -13.44 -8.35 -3.93
N ILE A 229 -13.27 -7.28 -4.68
CA ILE A 229 -14.30 -6.77 -5.60
C ILE A 229 -14.23 -7.54 -6.91
N THR A 230 -15.32 -8.22 -7.27
CA THR A 230 -15.57 -8.59 -8.66
C THR A 230 -16.16 -7.39 -9.39
N TYR A 231 -15.50 -6.92 -10.44
CA TYR A 231 -15.90 -5.76 -11.22
C TYR A 231 -16.16 -6.10 -12.68
N ARG A 232 -16.92 -5.25 -13.35
CA ARG A 232 -17.06 -5.18 -14.80
C ARG A 232 -16.81 -3.76 -15.27
N ILE A 233 -15.90 -3.59 -16.22
CA ILE A 233 -15.68 -2.34 -16.94
C ILE A 233 -16.20 -2.51 -18.36
N ASP A 234 -17.17 -1.67 -18.74
CA ASP A 234 -17.66 -1.57 -20.11
C ASP A 234 -17.11 -0.27 -20.72
N PHE A 235 -16.62 -0.34 -21.96
CA PHE A 235 -16.18 0.86 -22.67
C PHE A 235 -16.57 0.86 -24.15
N VAL A 236 -16.74 2.06 -24.69
CA VAL A 236 -16.83 2.37 -26.11
C VAL A 236 -15.86 3.51 -26.37
N GLY A 237 -14.90 3.29 -27.26
CA GLY A 237 -13.90 4.29 -27.59
C GLY A 237 -14.47 5.39 -28.47
N SER A 238 -14.02 6.63 -28.25
CA SER A 238 -14.50 7.78 -29.00
C SER A 238 -14.02 7.77 -30.46
N PRO A 239 -14.83 8.17 -31.45
CA PRO A 239 -14.44 8.22 -32.86
C PRO A 239 -13.18 9.05 -33.16
N ILE A 240 -12.83 9.98 -32.27
CA ILE A 240 -11.67 10.88 -32.40
C ILE A 240 -10.49 10.49 -31.49
N GLY A 241 -10.68 9.49 -30.63
CA GLY A 241 -9.74 9.12 -29.57
C GLY A 241 -8.80 7.99 -29.94
N ALA A 242 -7.87 7.69 -29.04
CA ALA A 242 -6.93 6.58 -29.21
C ALA A 242 -7.62 5.19 -29.25
N LEU A 243 -8.87 5.12 -28.78
CA LEU A 243 -9.67 3.90 -28.72
C LEU A 243 -10.74 3.84 -29.84
N ALA A 244 -10.64 4.69 -30.86
CA ALA A 244 -11.63 4.76 -31.94
C ALA A 244 -11.92 3.38 -32.58
N GLY A 245 -13.21 3.04 -32.66
CA GLY A 245 -13.68 1.77 -33.21
C GLY A 245 -13.50 0.56 -32.28
N LEU A 246 -12.97 0.75 -31.07
CA LEU A 246 -12.85 -0.30 -30.05
C LEU A 246 -14.00 -0.22 -29.05
N SER A 247 -14.46 -1.37 -28.59
CA SER A 247 -15.42 -1.48 -27.50
C SER A 247 -15.31 -2.85 -26.86
N GLY A 248 -15.64 -2.95 -25.58
CA GLY A 248 -15.54 -4.22 -24.87
C GLY A 248 -16.04 -4.16 -23.45
N SER A 249 -16.11 -5.35 -22.85
CA SER A 249 -16.52 -5.55 -21.47
C SER A 249 -15.52 -6.49 -20.80
N THR A 250 -14.78 -5.98 -19.82
CA THR A 250 -13.80 -6.77 -19.06
C THR A 250 -14.33 -7.00 -17.65
N THR A 251 -14.37 -8.26 -17.23
CA THR A 251 -14.64 -8.64 -15.84
C THR A 251 -13.36 -9.09 -15.17
N GLY A 252 -13.14 -8.65 -13.93
CA GLY A 252 -11.98 -9.01 -13.15
C GLY A 252 -12.28 -9.01 -11.65
N THR A 253 -11.29 -9.43 -10.87
CA THR A 253 -11.36 -9.44 -9.41
C THR A 253 -10.12 -8.78 -8.84
N ILE A 254 -10.30 -7.91 -7.85
CA ILE A 254 -9.19 -7.20 -7.22
C ILE A 254 -9.50 -6.91 -5.76
N ARG A 255 -8.46 -6.91 -4.92
CA ARG A 255 -8.59 -6.44 -3.54
C ARG A 255 -8.44 -4.92 -3.49
N MET A 256 -9.43 -4.27 -2.90
CA MET A 256 -9.38 -2.86 -2.52
C MET A 256 -9.29 -2.78 -0.99
N GLN A 257 -8.32 -2.03 -0.47
CA GLN A 257 -8.10 -1.93 0.98
C GLN A 257 -8.02 -0.48 1.44
N LEU A 258 -8.69 -0.21 2.55
CA LEU A 258 -8.65 0.99 3.35
C LEU A 258 -7.98 0.67 4.68
N GLY A 259 -7.13 1.58 5.17
CA GLY A 259 -6.54 1.44 6.49
C GLY A 259 -5.40 0.43 6.57
N VAL A 260 -4.59 0.59 7.60
CA VAL A 260 -3.58 -0.38 8.02
C VAL A 260 -3.79 -0.73 9.49
N PRO A 261 -3.31 -1.91 9.93
CA PRO A 261 -3.29 -2.29 11.33
C PRO A 261 -2.70 -1.19 12.20
N ALA A 262 -3.41 -0.84 13.28
CA ALA A 262 -2.91 0.11 14.25
C ALA A 262 -1.55 -0.37 14.79
N PRO A 263 -0.52 0.51 14.92
CA PRO A 263 0.83 0.13 15.34
C PRO A 263 0.92 -0.60 16.71
N GLY A 264 -0.14 -0.57 17.53
CA GLY A 264 -0.19 -1.22 18.84
C GLY A 264 -0.55 -2.71 18.84
N THR A 265 -1.18 -3.23 17.78
CA THR A 265 -1.72 -4.59 17.78
C THR A 265 -0.63 -5.66 17.66
N LEU A 266 0.49 -5.34 17.00
CA LEU A 266 1.65 -6.22 16.90
C LEU A 266 2.47 -6.30 18.19
N ALA A 267 2.43 -5.28 19.05
CA ALA A 267 3.20 -5.24 20.30
C ALA A 267 2.60 -6.13 21.41
N MET A 268 1.28 -6.36 21.38
CA MET A 268 0.60 -7.18 22.40
C MET A 268 0.81 -8.69 22.25
N VAL A 269 1.14 -9.17 21.03
CA VAL A 269 1.52 -10.58 20.81
C VAL A 269 2.94 -10.86 21.31
N GLY A 270 3.83 -9.85 21.32
CA GLY A 270 5.21 -9.99 21.83
C GLY A 270 5.33 -9.88 23.35
N ALA A 271 4.44 -9.14 24.02
CA ALA A 271 4.55 -8.89 25.46
C ALA A 271 4.05 -10.06 26.34
N ALA A 272 3.12 -10.88 25.85
CA ALA A 272 2.60 -12.04 26.60
C ALA A 272 3.64 -13.18 26.75
N GLY A 273 4.64 -13.26 25.85
CA GLY A 273 5.69 -14.28 25.89
C GLY A 273 6.83 -14.00 26.89
N LEU A 274 6.98 -12.76 27.37
CA LEU A 274 8.13 -12.34 28.18
C LEU A 274 7.87 -12.24 29.69
N ILE A 275 6.60 -12.33 30.13
CA ILE A 275 6.25 -12.27 31.56
C ILE A 275 6.28 -13.67 32.23
N GLY A 276 6.32 -14.76 31.46
CA GLY A 276 6.30 -16.13 31.98
C GLY A 276 7.64 -16.72 32.46
N ALA A 277 8.79 -16.10 32.19
CA ALA A 277 10.10 -16.76 32.34
C ALA A 277 10.92 -16.34 33.58
N ARG A 278 10.32 -15.71 34.60
CA ARG A 278 11.11 -15.21 35.74
C ARG A 278 10.50 -15.45 37.13
N ARG A 279 10.24 -16.71 37.48
CA ARG A 279 10.22 -17.12 38.91
C ARG A 279 10.34 -18.63 39.12
N ARG A 280 11.57 -19.13 39.26
CA ARG A 280 11.92 -20.31 40.09
C ARG A 280 13.44 -20.47 40.19
N ARG A 281 14.05 -19.76 41.14
CA ARG A 281 15.28 -20.18 41.83
C ARG A 281 15.32 -19.52 43.21
N ARG A 282 14.82 -20.23 44.22
CA ARG A 282 15.46 -20.55 45.49
C ARG A 282 14.44 -21.24 46.38
#